data_AF-A0A370X0L2-F1
#
_entry.id   AF-A0A370X0L2-F1
#
_cell.length_a   1.000
_cell.length_b   1.000
_cell.length_c   1.000
_cell.angle_alpha   90.00
_cell.angle_beta   90.00
_cell.angle_gamma   90.00
#
_symmetry.space_group_name_H-M   'P 1'
#
loop_
_entity.id
_entity.type
_entity.pdbx_description
1 polymer ?
#
loop_
_entity_poly.entity_id
_entity_poly.type
_entity_poly.pdbx_seq_one_letter_code
_entity_poly.pdbx_strand_id
1 'polypeptide(L)' 'MGKVVRGRVEYNEEYPFYLDEKSIQLFSNTTEQCSATAFEVEEHIEKVGVPDAGFLQDGIWCPWDSRLVREIDRRSVN' A
#
# COMPACT_ATOMS: atom_id res chain seq x y z
N MET A 1 -5.79 -1.63 5.19
CA MET A 1 -4.98 -0.40 5.05
C MET A 1 -3.56 -0.63 5.53
N GLY A 2 -2.63 0.24 5.13
CA GLY A 2 -1.24 0.23 5.60
C GLY A 2 -0.47 1.41 5.03
N LYS A 3 0.75 1.60 5.53
CA LYS A 3 1.69 2.60 5.04
C LYS A 3 2.40 2.10 3.79
N VAL A 4 2.37 2.90 2.73
CA VAL A 4 3.05 2.60 1.47
C VAL A 4 4.56 2.80 1.63
N VAL A 5 5.32 1.83 1.15
CA VAL A 5 6.79 1.85 1.07
C VAL A 5 7.19 1.66 -0.39
N ARG A 6 8.08 2.52 -0.88
CA ARG A 6 8.61 2.41 -2.26
C ARG A 6 9.61 1.26 -2.34
N GLY A 7 9.51 0.47 -3.40
CA GLY A 7 10.40 -0.66 -3.65
C GLY A 7 9.66 -1.86 -4.23
N ARG A 8 10.39 -2.72 -4.94
CA ARG A 8 9.88 -4.00 -5.43
C ARG A 8 10.23 -5.12 -4.45
N VAL A 9 9.32 -6.06 -4.30
CA VAL A 9 9.47 -7.26 -3.47
C VAL A 9 9.00 -8.46 -4.27
N GLU A 10 9.64 -9.62 -4.09
CA GLU A 10 9.37 -10.84 -4.88
C GLU A 10 7.90 -11.30 -4.83
N TYR A 11 7.23 -11.07 -3.71
CA TYR A 11 5.82 -11.44 -3.56
C TYR A 11 4.83 -10.43 -4.20
N ASN A 12 5.34 -9.31 -4.72
CA ASN A 12 4.57 -8.23 -5.36
C ASN A 12 5.38 -7.60 -6.50
N GLU A 13 5.78 -8.40 -7.49
CA GLU A 13 6.63 -7.92 -8.60
C GLU A 13 5.92 -6.94 -9.54
N GLU A 14 4.60 -6.96 -9.58
CA GLU A 14 3.79 -6.11 -10.47
C GLU A 14 3.99 -4.63 -10.14
N TYR A 15 3.91 -4.27 -8.86
CA TYR A 15 3.94 -2.88 -8.41
C TYR A 15 5.30 -2.47 -7.82
N PRO A 16 5.77 -1.23 -8.05
CA PRO A 16 7.01 -0.70 -7.47
C PRO A 16 6.86 -0.22 -6.03
N PHE A 17 5.91 -0.78 -5.28
CA PHE A 17 5.67 -0.47 -3.87
C PHE A 17 5.08 -1.67 -3.13
N TYR A 18 5.14 -1.63 -1.80
CA TYR A 18 4.49 -2.59 -0.91
C TYR A 18 3.97 -1.87 0.34
N LEU A 19 3.19 -2.56 1.17
CA LEU A 19 2.76 -2.03 2.47
C LEU A 19 3.77 -2.44 3.55
N ASP A 20 4.14 -1.52 4.44
CA ASP A 20 4.92 -1.84 5.65
C ASP A 20 4.16 -2.90 6.47
N GLU A 21 4.75 -4.08 6.63
CA GLU A 21 4.10 -5.24 7.25
C GLU A 21 3.60 -4.94 8.68
N LYS A 22 4.23 -4.01 9.40
CA LYS A 22 3.86 -3.66 10.78
C LYS A 22 2.69 -2.68 10.85
N SER A 23 2.34 -2.08 9.73
CA SER A 23 1.25 -1.10 9.63
C SER A 23 -0.05 -1.69 9.10
N ILE A 24 -0.01 -2.93 8.58
CA ILE A 24 -1.16 -3.55 7.91
C ILE A 24 -2.30 -3.78 8.91
N GLN A 25 -3.47 -3.28 8.57
CA GLN A 25 -4.74 -3.56 9.24
C GLN A 25 -5.75 -4.07 8.21
N LEU A 26 -6.30 -5.26 8.43
CA LEU A 26 -7.31 -5.85 7.56
C LEU A 26 -8.71 -5.29 7.88
N PHE A 27 -9.48 -4.95 6.85
CA PHE A 27 -10.91 -4.58 6.90
C PHE A 27 -11.29 -3.47 7.90
N SER A 28 -10.77 -2.26 7.68
CA SER A 28 -11.14 -1.05 8.43
C SER A 28 -12.15 -0.17 7.68
N ASN A 29 -12.75 0.78 8.41
CA ASN A 29 -13.72 1.75 7.89
C ASN A 29 -13.17 2.56 6.70
N THR A 30 -14.04 2.99 5.79
CA THR A 30 -13.66 3.61 4.51
C THR A 30 -13.46 5.12 4.66
N THR A 31 -12.20 5.57 4.76
CA THR A 31 -11.88 7.00 4.68
C THR A 31 -11.56 7.37 3.23
N GLU A 32 -12.28 8.35 2.67
CA GLU A 32 -12.08 8.83 1.29
C GLU A 32 -10.64 9.28 1.02
N GLN A 33 -9.98 9.89 2.01
CA GLN A 33 -8.63 10.46 1.88
C GLN A 33 -7.53 9.44 1.60
N CYS A 34 -7.76 8.16 1.88
CA CYS A 34 -6.82 7.09 1.54
C CYS A 34 -7.27 6.23 0.36
N SER A 35 -8.35 6.62 -0.36
CA SER A 35 -8.99 5.86 -1.45
C SER A 35 -8.35 5.98 -2.81
N ALA A 36 -7.87 4.85 -3.31
CA ALA A 36 -7.16 4.69 -4.56
C ALA A 36 -7.09 3.23 -4.98
N THR A 37 -7.10 2.98 -6.28
CA THR A 37 -6.66 1.73 -6.89
C THR A 37 -5.14 1.58 -6.79
N ALA A 38 -4.62 0.36 -6.89
CA ALA A 38 -3.17 0.12 -6.90
C ALA A 38 -2.47 0.86 -8.06
N PHE A 39 -3.14 0.99 -9.21
CA PHE A 39 -2.66 1.73 -10.37
C PHE A 39 -2.50 3.23 -10.07
N GLU A 40 -3.48 3.86 -9.40
CA GLU A 40 -3.37 5.27 -9.00
C GLU A 40 -2.23 5.49 -8.00
N VAL A 41 -1.99 4.52 -7.10
CA VAL A 41 -0.83 4.55 -6.18
C VAL A 41 0.49 4.47 -6.95
N GLU A 42 0.58 3.60 -7.96
CA GLU A 42 1.76 3.51 -8.82
C GLU A 42 2.01 4.80 -9.60
N GLU A 43 0.97 5.32 -10.27
CA GLU A 43 1.04 6.55 -11.07
C GLU A 43 1.52 7.75 -10.23
N HIS A 44 1.12 7.80 -8.96
CA HIS A 44 1.43 8.88 -8.04
C HIS A 44 2.47 8.52 -6.99
N ILE A 45 3.24 7.46 -7.16
CA ILE A 45 4.14 6.91 -6.13
C ILE A 45 5.14 7.94 -5.59
N GLU A 46 5.58 8.87 -6.44
CA GLU A 46 6.49 9.96 -6.09
C GLU A 46 5.85 11.03 -5.18
N LYS A 47 4.52 11.12 -5.19
CA LYS A 47 3.73 12.05 -4.38
C LYS A 47 3.12 11.40 -3.14
N VAL A 48 3.24 10.08 -2.99
CA VAL A 48 2.75 9.35 -1.81
C VAL A 48 3.41 9.88 -0.53
N GLY A 49 2.60 10.28 0.45
CA GLY A 49 3.09 10.73 1.77
C GLY A 49 3.75 12.12 1.78
N VAL A 50 3.62 12.89 0.70
CA VAL A 50 4.15 14.26 0.63
C VAL A 50 3.16 15.21 1.34
N PRO A 51 3.61 16.03 2.31
CA PRO A 51 2.75 16.99 3.00
C PRO A 51 2.08 18.01 2.06
N ASP A 52 0.87 18.45 2.43
CA ASP A 52 0.10 19.58 1.87
C ASP A 52 -0.30 19.55 0.38
N ALA A 53 0.38 18.77 -0.46
CA ALA A 53 0.13 18.64 -1.89
C ALA A 53 0.39 17.22 -2.44
N GLY A 54 0.54 16.25 -1.54
CA GLY A 54 0.77 14.85 -1.89
C GLY A 54 -0.50 14.08 -2.23
N PHE A 55 -0.28 12.92 -2.84
CA PHE A 55 -1.27 11.87 -2.99
C PHE A 55 -1.20 10.99 -1.75
N LEU A 56 -2.32 10.54 -1.17
CA LEU A 56 -2.33 9.83 0.12
C LEU A 56 -1.42 10.54 1.15
N GLN A 57 -1.82 11.71 1.63
CA GLN A 57 -0.93 12.65 2.36
C GLN A 57 -0.22 12.03 3.57
N ASP A 58 -0.87 11.09 4.28
CA ASP A 58 -0.27 10.36 5.41
C ASP A 58 0.58 9.15 4.98
N GLY A 59 0.69 8.90 3.67
CA GLY A 59 1.29 7.71 3.09
C GLY A 59 0.48 6.45 3.34
N ILE A 60 -0.78 6.57 3.79
CA ILE A 60 -1.66 5.46 4.09
C ILE A 60 -2.53 5.14 2.88
N TRP A 61 -2.51 3.87 2.47
CA TRP A 61 -3.40 3.33 1.45
C TRP A 61 -4.38 2.36 2.09
N CYS A 62 -5.68 2.47 1.77
CA CYS A 62 -6.73 1.71 2.46
C CYS A 62 -7.49 0.69 1.59
N PRO A 63 -6.88 -0.30 0.91
CA PRO A 63 -7.51 -1.19 -0.09
C PRO A 63 -8.80 -1.93 0.37
N TRP A 64 -9.93 -1.23 0.42
CA TRP A 64 -11.30 -1.56 0.83
C TRP A 64 -11.78 -2.86 0.21
N ASP A 65 -11.53 -2.95 -1.09
CA ASP A 65 -11.96 -3.99 -2.01
C ASP A 65 -10.87 -5.06 -2.19
N SER A 66 -9.79 -5.00 -1.37
CA SER A 66 -8.84 -6.11 -1.28
C SER A 66 -9.40 -7.29 -0.51
N ARG A 67 -8.83 -8.45 -0.83
CA ARG A 67 -9.03 -9.70 -0.11
C ARG A 67 -7.68 -10.33 0.19
N LEU A 68 -7.57 -11.01 1.31
CA LEU A 68 -6.39 -11.83 1.61
C LEU A 68 -6.37 -13.04 0.67
N VAL A 69 -5.33 -13.14 -0.17
CA VAL A 69 -5.16 -14.26 -1.11
C VAL A 69 -4.11 -15.27 -0.64
N ARG A 70 -3.14 -14.84 0.16
CA ARG A 70 -2.03 -15.67 0.65
C ARG A 70 -1.33 -14.95 1.81
N GLU A 71 -0.85 -15.72 2.78
CA GLU A 71 0.13 -15.28 3.77
C GLU A 71 1.52 -15.80 3.36
N ILE A 72 2.55 -14.99 3.53
CA ILE A 72 3.92 -15.33 3.18
C ILE A 72 4.77 -15.40 4.44
N ASP A 73 5.50 -16.50 4.64
CA ASP A 73 6.52 -16.55 5.70
C ASP A 73 7.73 -15.74 5.23
N ARG A 74 8.28 -14.94 6.14
CA ARG A 74 9.50 -14.16 5.92
C ARG A 74 10.70 -15.04 5.55
N ARG A 75 10.64 -16.33 5.89
CA ARG A 75 11.65 -17.35 5.52
C ARG A 75 11.48 -17.90 4.10
N SER A 76 10.38 -17.57 3.42
CA SER A 76 10.07 -18.06 2.07
C SER A 76 10.44 -17.08 0.96
N VAL A 77 10.89 -15.88 1.30
CA VAL A 77 11.41 -14.85 0.38
C VAL A 77 12.93 -14.89 0.57
N ASN A 78 13.65 -15.40 -0.42
CA ASN A 78 15.07 -15.75 -0.33
C ASN A 78 15.93 -14.76 -1.13
#